data_AF-A0A929SME3-F1
#
_entry.id   AF-A0A929SME3-F1
#
_cell.length_a   1.000
_cell.length_b   1.000
_cell.length_c   1.000
_cell.angle_alpha   90.00
_cell.angle_beta   90.00
_cell.angle_gamma   90.00
#
_symmetry.space_group_name_H-M   'P 1'
#
loop_
_entity.id
_entity.type
_entity.pdbx_description
1 polymer ?
#
loop_
_entity_poly.entity_id
_entity_poly.type
_entity_poly.pdbx_seq_one_letter_code
_entity_poly.pdbx_strand_id
1 'polypeptide(L)'
;MKLAYRQACSEVIEVLKHTDYSIINNIPITFIKFLKVNSDMYYKSNIDFTSDDWPNQIKPETGYLLSIIYRDYAINIRERAILVGLEEINKQNVIERKELFAQKEENKTQKFISNETLSKREPMDLALIDKVPWYKKLYKKIFKLFKNKENRHAF
;
A
#
# COMPACT_ATOMS: atom_id res chain seq x y z
N MET A 1 -13.36 -12.06 0.02
CA MET A 1 -12.02 -11.38 -0.05
C MET A 1 -11.03 -12.32 -0.72
N LYS A 2 -10.11 -11.82 -1.57
CA LYS A 2 -9.07 -12.65 -2.21
C LYS A 2 -8.14 -13.26 -1.16
N LEU A 3 -7.61 -14.47 -1.40
CA LEU A 3 -6.76 -15.20 -0.44
C LEU A 3 -5.57 -14.37 0.07
N ALA A 4 -4.86 -13.68 -0.84
CA ALA A 4 -3.73 -12.81 -0.47
C ALA A 4 -4.10 -11.76 0.60
N TYR A 5 -5.29 -11.16 0.51
CA TYR A 5 -5.75 -10.18 1.50
C TYR A 5 -6.23 -10.83 2.81
N ARG A 6 -6.72 -12.08 2.79
CA ARG A 6 -7.06 -12.81 4.02
C ARG A 6 -5.80 -13.16 4.81
N GLN A 7 -4.76 -13.60 4.12
CA GLN A 7 -3.45 -13.84 4.70
C GLN A 7 -2.83 -12.52 5.22
N ALA A 8 -2.96 -11.43 4.46
CA ALA A 8 -2.54 -10.11 4.90
C ALA A 8 -3.28 -9.64 6.16
N CYS A 9 -4.59 -9.86 6.28
CA CYS A 9 -5.33 -9.58 7.52
C CYS A 9 -4.74 -10.35 8.72
N SER A 10 -4.29 -11.59 8.49
CA SER A 10 -3.66 -12.43 9.51
C SER A 10 -2.30 -11.88 9.94
N GLU A 11 -1.44 -11.53 8.97
CA GLU A 11 -0.14 -10.89 9.25
C GLU A 11 -0.30 -9.53 9.93
N VAL A 12 -1.28 -8.70 9.52
CA VAL A 12 -1.57 -7.41 10.17
C VAL A 12 -1.95 -7.61 11.63
N ILE A 13 -2.83 -8.56 11.95
CA ILE A 13 -3.19 -8.88 13.33
C ILE A 13 -1.93 -9.24 14.13
N GLU A 14 -1.01 -9.99 13.53
CA GLU A 14 0.22 -10.41 14.18
C GLU A 14 1.18 -9.25 14.43
N VAL A 15 1.34 -8.35 13.46
CA VAL A 15 2.10 -7.10 13.64
C VAL A 15 1.49 -6.26 14.76
N LEU A 16 0.16 -6.11 14.78
CA LEU A 16 -0.53 -5.34 15.82
C LEU A 16 -0.35 -5.94 17.22
N LYS A 17 -0.25 -7.27 17.37
CA LYS A 17 0.07 -7.91 18.66
C LYS A 17 1.46 -7.54 19.20
N HIS A 18 2.38 -7.15 18.32
CA HIS A 18 3.76 -6.75 18.64
C HIS A 18 3.96 -5.22 18.57
N THR A 19 2.87 -4.45 18.53
CA THR A 19 2.88 -2.99 18.44
C THR A 19 2.57 -2.35 19.80
N ASP A 20 3.10 -1.15 20.04
CA ASP A 20 2.76 -0.37 21.23
C ASP A 20 1.24 -0.11 21.34
N TYR A 21 0.70 -0.33 22.55
CA TYR A 21 -0.72 -0.11 22.85
C TYR A 21 -1.22 1.30 22.55
N SER A 22 -0.35 2.31 22.64
CA SER A 22 -0.69 3.70 22.31
C SER A 22 -1.14 3.87 20.87
N ILE A 23 -0.59 3.08 19.94
CA ILE A 23 -0.99 3.06 18.53
C ILE A 23 -2.26 2.22 18.37
N ILE A 24 -2.32 1.05 19.01
CA ILE A 24 -3.46 0.13 18.92
C ILE A 24 -4.76 0.81 19.39
N ASN A 25 -4.71 1.58 20.47
CA ASN A 25 -5.86 2.27 21.05
C ASN A 25 -6.49 3.31 20.13
N ASN A 26 -5.73 3.83 19.16
CA ASN A 26 -6.26 4.77 18.16
C ASN A 26 -7.00 4.06 17.02
N ILE A 27 -6.89 2.73 16.90
CA ILE A 27 -7.53 1.94 15.84
C ILE A 27 -8.96 1.60 16.26
N PRO A 28 -9.98 1.93 15.45
CA PRO A 28 -11.36 1.57 15.74
C PRO A 28 -11.55 0.07 15.95
N ILE A 29 -12.29 -0.32 16.99
CA ILE A 29 -12.61 -1.71 17.29
C ILE A 29 -13.31 -2.40 16.10
N THR A 30 -14.12 -1.65 15.34
CA THR A 30 -14.77 -2.14 14.11
C THR A 30 -13.75 -2.57 13.06
N PHE A 31 -12.63 -1.85 12.92
CA PHE A 31 -11.55 -2.19 12.00
C PHE A 31 -10.80 -3.45 12.47
N ILE A 32 -10.52 -3.57 13.77
CA ILE A 32 -9.91 -4.78 14.35
C ILE A 32 -10.81 -6.00 14.14
N LYS A 33 -12.13 -5.85 14.34
CA LYS A 33 -13.11 -6.92 14.06
C LYS A 33 -13.12 -7.29 12.58
N PHE A 34 -13.09 -6.31 11.68
CA PHE A 34 -12.99 -6.55 10.24
C PHE A 34 -11.78 -7.41 9.89
N LEU A 35 -10.60 -7.11 10.44
CA LEU A 35 -9.39 -7.92 10.21
C LEU A 35 -9.58 -9.36 10.71
N LYS A 36 -10.12 -9.55 11.91
CA LYS A 36 -10.33 -10.88 12.51
C LYS A 36 -11.35 -11.73 11.74
N VAL A 37 -12.41 -11.13 11.23
CA VAL A 37 -13.43 -11.86 10.44
C VAL A 37 -12.86 -12.29 9.09
N ASN A 38 -11.98 -11.47 8.50
CA ASN A 38 -11.43 -11.74 7.18
C ASN A 38 -10.12 -12.52 7.18
N SER A 39 -9.48 -12.72 8.35
CA SER A 39 -8.24 -13.48 8.47
C SER A 39 -8.40 -14.93 8.00
N ASP A 40 -7.29 -15.49 7.53
CA ASP A 40 -7.18 -16.88 7.13
C ASP A 40 -6.77 -17.72 8.34
N MET A 41 -7.69 -18.55 8.84
CA MET A 41 -7.49 -19.36 10.05
C MET A 41 -6.42 -20.45 9.88
N TYR A 42 -6.11 -20.84 8.65
CA TYR A 42 -5.14 -21.89 8.36
C TYR A 42 -3.77 -21.32 7.99
N TYR A 43 -3.67 -20.01 7.81
CA TYR A 43 -2.42 -19.36 7.48
C TYR A 43 -1.60 -19.08 8.72
N LYS A 44 -0.35 -19.54 8.72
CA LYS A 44 0.65 -19.21 9.73
C LYS A 44 1.62 -18.19 9.14
N SER A 45 1.76 -17.05 9.81
CA SER A 45 2.77 -16.05 9.46
C SER A 45 4.18 -16.58 9.71
N ASN A 46 5.11 -16.16 8.87
CA ASN A 46 6.55 -16.46 9.02
C ASN A 46 7.35 -15.22 9.42
N ILE A 47 6.70 -14.22 10.04
CA ILE A 47 7.35 -12.99 10.47
C ILE A 47 8.12 -13.25 11.77
N ASP A 48 9.42 -13.03 11.73
CA ASP A 48 10.32 -13.04 12.88
C ASP A 48 10.51 -11.61 13.40
N PHE A 49 9.74 -11.25 14.43
CA PHE A 49 9.81 -9.93 15.07
C PHE A 49 11.10 -9.68 15.87
N THR A 50 11.96 -10.70 16.06
CA THR A 50 13.28 -10.51 16.67
C THR A 50 14.31 -9.95 15.69
N SER A 51 14.06 -10.09 14.39
CA SER A 51 14.90 -9.55 13.31
C SER A 51 14.59 -8.08 13.05
N ASP A 52 15.63 -7.26 12.89
CA ASP A 52 15.48 -5.87 12.43
C ASP A 52 14.93 -5.77 10.99
N ASP A 53 15.05 -6.85 10.22
CA ASP A 53 14.59 -6.96 8.82
C ASP A 53 13.22 -7.62 8.70
N TRP A 54 12.49 -7.84 9.81
CA TRP A 54 11.10 -8.32 9.80
C TRP A 54 10.19 -7.57 8.82
N PRO A 55 10.34 -6.25 8.56
CA PRO A 55 9.52 -5.55 7.57
C PRO A 55 9.61 -6.09 6.15
N ASN A 56 10.72 -6.76 5.79
CA ASN A 56 10.91 -7.36 4.48
C ASN A 56 10.27 -8.74 4.37
N GLN A 57 9.82 -9.32 5.49
CA GLN A 57 9.22 -10.64 5.57
C GLN A 57 7.70 -10.61 5.37
N ILE A 58 7.08 -9.44 5.47
CA ILE A 58 5.63 -9.29 5.28
C ILE A 58 5.27 -9.27 3.79
N LYS A 59 4.03 -9.67 3.48
CA LYS A 59 3.51 -9.60 2.11
C LYS A 59 3.25 -8.16 1.65
N PRO A 60 3.28 -7.91 0.33
CA PRO A 60 2.93 -6.60 -0.23
C PRO A 60 1.56 -6.09 0.22
N GLU A 61 0.55 -6.97 0.28
CA GLU A 61 -0.81 -6.66 0.72
C GLU A 61 -0.87 -6.30 2.21
N THR A 62 -0.06 -6.95 3.04
CA THR A 62 0.08 -6.66 4.47
C THR A 62 0.60 -5.24 4.66
N GLY A 63 1.66 -4.88 3.96
CA GLY A 63 2.20 -3.54 4.05
C GLY A 63 1.27 -2.47 3.47
N TYR A 64 0.43 -2.81 2.49
CA TYR A 64 -0.65 -1.92 2.05
C TYR A 64 -1.65 -1.65 3.19
N LEU A 65 -2.15 -2.69 3.86
CA LEU A 65 -3.07 -2.55 5.00
C LEU A 65 -2.43 -1.78 6.16
N LEU A 66 -1.17 -2.06 6.51
CA LEU A 66 -0.42 -1.32 7.53
C LEU A 66 -0.26 0.16 7.18
N SER A 67 -0.10 0.50 5.90
CA SER A 67 0.01 1.90 5.47
C SER A 67 -1.31 2.67 5.65
N ILE A 68 -2.46 2.01 5.44
CA ILE A 68 -3.78 2.57 5.75
C ILE A 68 -3.90 2.81 7.26
N ILE A 69 -3.56 1.81 8.08
CA ILE A 69 -3.61 1.94 9.55
C ILE A 69 -2.72 3.09 10.02
N TYR A 70 -1.51 3.19 9.47
CA TYR A 70 -0.58 4.25 9.80
C TYR A 70 -1.16 5.63 9.48
N ARG A 71 -1.69 5.82 8.26
CA ARG A 71 -2.27 7.08 7.81
C ARG A 71 -3.47 7.50 8.64
N ASP A 72 -4.37 6.55 8.93
CA ASP A 72 -5.70 6.85 9.47
C ASP A 72 -5.74 6.81 11.01
N TYR A 73 -4.79 6.13 11.66
CA TYR A 73 -4.87 5.88 13.11
C TYR A 73 -3.55 6.09 13.87
N ALA A 74 -2.37 5.95 13.24
CA ALA A 74 -1.11 6.00 13.98
C ALA A 74 -0.43 7.39 14.02
N ILE A 75 -0.78 8.29 13.11
CA ILE A 75 -0.13 9.60 12.97
C ILE A 75 -1.02 10.77 13.42
N ASN A 76 -0.37 11.88 13.73
CA ASN A 76 -1.06 13.12 14.10
C ASN A 76 -1.79 13.76 12.91
N ILE A 77 -2.72 14.67 13.23
CA ILE A 77 -3.61 15.30 12.24
C ILE A 77 -2.86 16.07 11.14
N ARG A 78 -1.71 16.70 11.45
CA ARG A 78 -0.93 17.46 10.46
C ARG A 78 -0.25 16.53 9.48
N GLU A 79 0.40 15.48 9.97
CA GLU A 79 1.04 14.46 9.13
C GLU A 79 0.00 13.74 8.25
N ARG A 80 -1.17 13.46 8.81
CA ARG A 80 -2.30 12.90 8.05
C ARG A 80 -2.72 13.80 6.91
N ALA A 81 -2.92 15.10 7.17
CA ALA A 81 -3.31 16.06 6.14
C ALA A 81 -2.28 16.12 5.00
N ILE A 82 -0.98 16.08 5.32
CA ILE A 82 0.09 16.03 4.32
C ILE A 82 -0.03 14.76 3.46
N LEU A 83 -0.17 13.58 4.09
CA LEU A 83 -0.25 12.32 3.35
C LEU A 83 -1.50 12.24 2.46
N VAL A 84 -2.64 12.69 2.94
CA VAL A 84 -3.89 12.74 2.17
C VAL A 84 -3.76 13.71 1.00
N GLY A 85 -3.19 14.90 1.22
CA GLY A 85 -2.94 15.86 0.14
C GLY A 85 -2.00 15.32 -0.93
N LEU A 86 -0.92 14.63 -0.54
CA LEU A 86 -0.01 13.96 -1.48
C LEU A 86 -0.69 12.82 -2.25
N GLU A 87 -1.59 12.07 -1.61
CA GLU A 87 -2.39 11.04 -2.28
C GLU A 87 -3.31 11.65 -3.35
N GLU A 88 -3.95 12.78 -3.03
CA GLU A 88 -4.85 13.47 -3.96
C GLU A 88 -4.10 14.04 -5.17
N ILE A 89 -2.96 14.68 -4.94
CA ILE A 89 -2.07 15.17 -6.02
C ILE A 89 -1.65 14.01 -6.93
N ASN A 90 -1.29 12.85 -6.35
CA ASN A 90 -0.91 11.68 -7.14
C ASN A 90 -2.07 11.11 -7.95
N LYS A 91 -3.30 11.08 -7.40
CA LYS A 91 -4.50 10.67 -8.14
C LYS A 91 -4.74 11.59 -9.32
N GLN A 92 -4.68 12.90 -9.10
CA GLN A 92 -4.86 13.91 -10.15
C GLN A 92 -3.81 13.75 -11.26
N ASN A 93 -2.52 13.61 -10.90
CA ASN A 93 -1.45 13.35 -11.88
C ASN A 93 -1.68 12.08 -12.71
N VAL A 94 -2.26 11.02 -12.11
CA VAL A 94 -2.57 9.78 -12.84
C VAL A 94 -3.75 10.00 -13.79
N ILE A 95 -4.78 10.74 -13.38
CA ILE A 95 -5.94 11.10 -14.21
C ILE A 95 -5.47 11.94 -15.40
N GLU A 96 -4.73 13.02 -15.14
CA GLU A 96 -4.19 13.89 -16.19
C GLU A 96 -3.32 13.13 -17.19
N ARG A 97 -2.46 12.22 -16.70
CA ARG A 97 -1.67 11.36 -17.60
C ARG A 97 -2.57 10.47 -18.46
N LYS A 98 -3.59 9.84 -17.88
CA LYS A 98 -4.54 9.00 -18.62
C LYS A 98 -5.28 9.81 -19.67
N GLU A 99 -5.72 11.02 -19.34
CA GLU A 99 -6.39 11.94 -20.26
C GLU A 99 -5.45 12.37 -21.41
N LEU A 100 -4.20 12.72 -21.10
CA LEU A 100 -3.18 13.03 -22.11
C LEU A 100 -2.89 11.84 -23.04
N PHE A 101 -2.89 10.62 -22.51
CA PHE A 101 -2.76 9.41 -23.32
C PHE A 101 -3.98 9.20 -24.22
N ALA A 102 -5.20 9.32 -23.68
CA ALA A 102 -6.44 9.20 -24.45
C ALA A 102 -6.51 10.24 -25.59
N GLN A 103 -6.18 11.51 -25.30
CA GLN A 103 -6.12 12.57 -26.32
C GLN A 103 -5.04 12.29 -27.39
N LYS A 104 -3.89 11.72 -27.03
CA LYS A 104 -2.87 11.32 -28.00
C LYS A 104 -3.31 10.16 -28.88
N GLU A 105 -4.09 9.23 -28.36
CA GLU A 105 -4.70 8.17 -29.18
C GLU A 105 -5.76 8.74 -30.12
N GLU A 106 -6.67 9.60 -29.64
CA GLU A 106 -7.65 10.28 -30.51
C GLU A 106 -7.00 11.12 -31.61
N ASN A 107 -5.94 11.88 -31.29
CA ASN A 107 -5.19 12.64 -32.28
C ASN A 107 -4.44 11.76 -33.30
N LYS A 108 -4.03 10.54 -32.92
CA LYS A 108 -3.50 9.55 -33.88
C LYS A 108 -4.62 9.03 -34.77
N THR A 109 -5.78 8.69 -34.21
CA THR A 109 -6.95 8.20 -34.97
C THR A 109 -7.44 9.25 -35.97
N GLN A 110 -7.43 10.54 -35.61
CA GLN A 110 -7.72 11.64 -36.53
C GLN A 110 -6.67 11.79 -37.64
N LYS A 111 -5.37 11.59 -37.34
CA LYS A 111 -4.31 11.58 -38.37
C LYS A 111 -4.34 10.34 -39.28
N PHE A 112 -4.90 9.22 -38.83
CA PHE A 112 -5.03 7.99 -39.61
C PHE A 112 -6.19 8.02 -40.62
N ILE A 113 -7.17 8.93 -40.48
CA ILE A 113 -8.19 9.16 -41.52
C ILE A 113 -7.57 9.86 -42.75
N SER A 114 -6.38 10.44 -42.61
CA SER A 114 -5.73 11.23 -43.65
C SER A 114 -4.31 10.75 -43.97
N ASN A 115 -4.03 9.45 -44.12
CA ASN A 115 -3.02 8.90 -45.04
C ASN A 115 -2.85 7.37 -44.85
N GLU A 116 -3.16 6.62 -45.90
CA GLU A 116 -2.77 5.22 -46.08
C GLU A 116 -1.25 5.07 -46.08
N THR A 117 -0.70 4.31 -45.12
CA THR A 117 0.34 3.27 -45.34
C THR A 117 0.78 2.69 -43.99
N LEU A 118 0.33 1.47 -43.67
CA LEU A 118 0.76 0.73 -42.49
C LEU A 118 2.11 0.05 -42.75
N SER A 119 3.18 0.80 -42.44
CA SER A 119 4.52 0.25 -42.26
C SER A 119 4.60 -0.46 -40.90
N LYS A 120 5.02 -1.74 -40.93
CA LYS A 120 5.31 -2.58 -39.77
C LYS A 120 6.27 -1.85 -38.84
N ARG A 121 5.87 -1.61 -37.58
CA ARG A 121 6.78 -1.15 -36.51
C ARG A 121 6.73 -2.11 -35.34
N GLU A 122 7.93 -2.46 -34.90
CA GLU A 122 8.30 -3.38 -33.83
C GLU A 122 7.57 -3.07 -32.51
N PRO A 123 7.38 -4.08 -31.63
CA PRO A 123 6.76 -3.87 -30.33
C PRO A 123 7.64 -2.94 -29.50
N MET A 124 7.19 -1.69 -29.36
CA MET A 124 7.79 -0.72 -28.45
C MET A 124 7.67 -1.27 -27.03
N ASP A 125 8.80 -1.66 -26.44
CA ASP A 125 8.88 -2.12 -25.07
C ASP A 125 8.15 -1.12 -24.15
N LEU A 126 7.10 -1.61 -23.49
CA LEU A 126 6.43 -0.92 -22.40
C LEU A 126 7.50 -0.66 -21.35
N ALA A 127 8.00 0.57 -21.26
CA ALA A 127 8.89 0.96 -20.17
C ALA A 127 8.27 0.48 -18.86
N LEU A 128 8.87 -0.56 -18.28
CA LEU A 128 8.55 -1.08 -16.96
C LEU A 128 8.81 0.09 -16.01
N ILE A 129 7.78 0.89 -15.76
CA ILE A 129 7.76 1.76 -14.60
C ILE A 129 7.92 0.79 -13.46
N ASP A 130 9.10 0.76 -12.83
CA ASP A 130 9.32 0.01 -11.63
C ASP A 130 8.17 0.35 -10.67
N LYS A 131 7.24 -0.60 -10.53
CA LYS A 131 6.05 -0.48 -9.68
C LYS A 131 6.52 -0.62 -8.24
N VAL A 132 7.34 0.31 -7.78
CA VAL A 132 7.58 0.51 -6.36
C VAL A 132 6.28 1.15 -5.86
N PRO A 133 5.42 0.40 -5.14
CA PRO A 133 4.18 0.96 -4.68
C PRO A 133 4.49 2.17 -3.81
N TRP A 134 3.68 3.23 -3.89
CA TRP A 134 3.95 4.51 -3.22
C TRP A 134 4.21 4.34 -1.71
N TYR A 135 3.59 3.36 -1.08
CA TYR A 135 3.77 3.01 0.33
C TYR A 135 5.18 2.48 0.67
N LYS A 136 5.95 1.96 -0.31
CA LYS A 136 7.34 1.52 -0.09
C LYS A 136 8.25 2.66 0.37
N LYS A 137 7.96 3.90 -0.02
CA LYS A 137 8.71 5.09 0.43
C LYS A 137 8.39 5.46 1.89
N LEU A 138 7.20 5.06 2.38
CA LEU A 138 6.71 5.38 3.72
C LEU A 138 7.07 4.30 4.76
N TYR A 139 7.48 3.11 4.30
CA TYR A 139 7.78 1.96 5.15
C TYR A 139 8.77 2.25 6.28
N LYS A 140 9.85 3.01 6.04
CA LYS A 140 10.81 3.33 7.10
C LYS A 140 10.18 4.09 8.28
N LYS A 141 9.13 4.88 8.05
CA LYS A 141 8.41 5.60 9.12
C LYS A 141 7.34 4.73 9.75
N ILE A 142 6.59 4.00 8.92
CA ILE A 142 5.57 3.02 9.34
C ILE A 142 6.19 2.02 10.31
N PHE A 143 7.25 1.33 9.89
CA PHE A 143 7.88 0.29 10.70
C PHE A 143 8.63 0.81 11.91
N LYS A 144 9.07 2.07 11.92
CA LYS A 144 9.61 2.68 13.15
C LYS A 144 8.56 2.85 14.24
N LEU A 145 7.29 3.10 13.88
CA LEU A 145 6.20 3.17 14.86
C LEU A 145 5.75 1.77 15.32
N PHE A 146 5.81 0.79 14.42
CA PHE A 146 5.47 -0.60 14.74
C PHE A 146 6.65 -1.40 15.33
N LYS A 147 7.85 -0.79 15.46
CA LYS A 147 9.02 -1.41 16.08
C LYS A 147 8.99 -1.12 17.57
N ASN A 148 9.04 -2.19 18.36
CA ASN A 148 9.03 -2.14 19.81
C ASN A 148 10.11 -1.20 20.37
N LYS A 149 9.74 -0.36 21.34
CA LYS A 149 10.65 0.04 22.42
C LYS A 149 10.38 -0.97 23.53
N GLU A 150 11.29 -1.89 23.78
CA GLU A 150 11.19 -2.74 24.97
C GLU A 150 11.08 -1.84 26.21
N ASN A 151 9.89 -1.76 26.79
CA ASN A 151 9.68 -1.59 28.21
C ASN A 151 8.43 -2.37 28.59
N ARG A 152 8.71 -3.51 29.20
CA ARG A 152 7.78 -4.48 29.78
C ARG A 152 6.73 -3.76 30.64
N HIS A 153 5.49 -4.23 30.57
CA HIS A 153 4.76 -4.66 31.77
C HIS A 153 3.93 -5.87 31.38
N ALA A 154 4.27 -7.02 31.98
CA ALA A 154 3.40 -8.18 32.04
C ALA A 154 2.08 -7.78 32.71
N PHE A 155 0.94 -8.17 32.13
CA PHE A 155 -0.22 -8.78 32.77
C PHE A 155 -1.20 -9.24 31.67
#